data_AF-A0A3B3RF39-F1
#
_entry.id   AF-A0A3B3RF39-F1
#
_cell.length_a   1.000
_cell.length_b   1.000
_cell.length_c   1.000
_cell.angle_alpha   90.00
_cell.angle_beta   90.00
_cell.angle_gamma   90.00
#
_symmetry.space_group_name_H-M   'P 1'
#
loop_
_entity.id
_entity.type
_entity.pdbx_description
1 polymer ?
#
loop_
_entity_poly.entity_id
_entity_poly.type
_entity_poly.pdbx_seq_one_letter_code
_entity_poly.pdbx_strand_id
1 'polypeptide(L)'
;MTHPSWILGIFFVYAATVQINSPPDPPCGSGNLCKALCTLRNYLNFTNRRTFMSYNFPLNYTIRVHYEEIFRFNNISQLRSSVPDLPEENLQELWLEVYMEVLKKVLKVLPQKHPSHKYTFHLEKLFRDVQQISSFQMEHLAQIQKILANMKDPNTKMWKSVKPKALMDNCYRTMHCLFPHCFPTENKQADYCSFHYWKMSSKRPKNLEGSTSAVMENDRQPPTRHGRK
;
A
#
# COMPACT_ATOMS: atom_id res chain seq x y z
N MET A 1 0.95 -78.40 -33.22
CA MET A 1 0.10 -77.80 -32.15
C MET A 1 1.03 -77.06 -31.21
N THR A 2 1.03 -75.74 -31.32
CA THR A 2 2.00 -74.80 -30.75
C THR A 2 1.37 -74.06 -29.58
N HIS A 3 2.03 -74.04 -28.42
CA HIS A 3 1.70 -73.19 -27.28
C HIS A 3 2.91 -72.29 -26.96
N PRO A 4 2.77 -70.96 -26.95
CA PRO A 4 3.75 -70.08 -26.35
C PRO A 4 3.33 -69.63 -24.94
N SER A 5 4.35 -69.43 -24.12
CA SER A 5 4.32 -68.86 -22.77
C SER A 5 3.74 -67.46 -22.75
N TRP A 6 2.90 -67.16 -21.76
CA TRP A 6 2.39 -65.80 -21.51
C TRP A 6 3.25 -65.13 -20.44
N ILE A 7 3.92 -64.04 -20.82
CA ILE A 7 4.62 -63.11 -19.93
C ILE A 7 3.59 -62.10 -19.40
N LEU A 8 3.41 -62.04 -18.08
CA LEU A 8 2.66 -60.99 -17.40
C LEU A 8 3.48 -59.69 -17.39
N GLY A 9 3.14 -58.75 -18.27
CA GLY A 9 3.69 -57.38 -18.25
C GLY A 9 2.89 -56.49 -17.30
N ILE A 10 3.49 -56.13 -16.17
CA ILE A 10 2.95 -55.12 -15.25
C ILE A 10 3.34 -53.74 -15.78
N PHE A 11 2.38 -52.98 -16.32
CA PHE A 11 2.56 -51.56 -16.62
C PHE A 11 2.36 -50.74 -15.34
N PHE A 12 3.44 -50.43 -14.65
CA PHE A 12 3.44 -49.34 -13.65
C PHE A 12 3.40 -48.00 -14.39
N VAL A 13 2.20 -47.41 -14.48
CA VAL A 13 2.06 -46.00 -14.86
C VAL A 13 2.50 -45.17 -13.66
N TYR A 14 3.73 -44.69 -13.68
CA TYR A 14 4.23 -43.71 -12.72
C TYR A 14 3.51 -42.38 -12.96
N ALA A 15 2.53 -42.06 -12.11
CA ALA A 15 2.00 -40.71 -12.01
C ALA A 15 3.07 -39.82 -11.33
N ALA A 16 3.85 -39.10 -12.14
CA ALA A 16 4.71 -38.04 -11.64
C ALA A 16 3.83 -36.90 -11.11
N THR A 17 3.63 -36.85 -9.81
CA THR A 17 3.04 -35.68 -9.14
C THR A 17 4.06 -34.55 -9.24
N VAL A 18 3.85 -33.63 -10.18
CA VAL A 18 4.57 -32.35 -10.20
C VAL A 18 4.11 -31.57 -8.96
N GLN A 19 4.93 -31.62 -7.91
CA GLN A 19 4.82 -30.68 -6.79
C GLN A 19 5.20 -29.29 -7.31
N ILE A 20 4.18 -28.52 -7.71
CA ILE A 20 4.31 -27.08 -7.88
C ILE A 20 4.50 -26.52 -6.48
N ASN A 21 5.76 -26.41 -6.04
CA ASN A 21 6.10 -25.66 -4.84
C ASN A 21 5.72 -24.20 -5.10
N SER A 22 4.57 -23.78 -4.58
CA SER A 22 4.21 -22.36 -4.51
C SER A 22 5.37 -21.61 -3.84
N PRO A 23 5.80 -20.45 -4.37
CA PRO A 23 6.81 -19.64 -3.71
C PRO A 23 6.40 -19.39 -2.25
N PRO A 24 7.34 -19.45 -1.28
CA PRO A 24 7.02 -19.13 0.10
C PRO A 24 6.40 -17.73 0.17
N ASP A 25 5.28 -17.60 0.87
CA ASP A 25 4.63 -16.31 1.07
C ASP A 25 5.65 -15.31 1.67
N PRO A 26 5.65 -14.04 1.21
CA PRO A 26 6.61 -13.07 1.71
C PRO A 26 6.46 -12.92 3.23
N PRO A 27 7.59 -12.84 3.96
CA PRO A 27 7.56 -12.87 5.42
C PRO A 27 6.72 -11.74 5.98
N CYS A 28 6.15 -12.01 7.15
CA CYS A 28 5.30 -11.11 7.90
C CYS A 28 5.98 -10.72 9.20
N GLY A 29 5.82 -9.46 9.59
CA GLY A 29 6.27 -9.00 10.91
C GLY A 29 5.59 -9.77 12.04
N SER A 30 6.24 -9.78 13.21
CA SER A 30 5.67 -10.34 14.43
C SER A 30 4.64 -9.38 15.05
N GLY A 31 3.69 -9.92 15.82
CA GLY A 31 2.63 -9.16 16.49
C GLY A 31 1.24 -9.32 15.87
N ASN A 32 0.20 -9.10 16.67
CA ASN A 32 -1.19 -9.32 16.26
C ASN A 32 -1.61 -8.38 15.12
N LEU A 33 -1.18 -7.11 15.17
CA LEU A 33 -1.45 -6.13 14.13
C LEU A 33 -0.81 -6.55 12.79
N CYS A 34 0.47 -6.92 12.80
CA CYS A 34 1.15 -7.35 11.58
C CYS A 34 0.56 -8.64 11.00
N LYS A 35 0.13 -9.58 11.84
CA LYS A 35 -0.62 -10.78 11.39
C LYS A 35 -1.92 -10.39 10.68
N ALA A 36 -2.72 -9.49 11.26
CA ALA A 36 -3.97 -9.02 10.66
C ALA A 36 -3.72 -8.28 9.34
N LEU A 37 -2.73 -7.38 9.31
CA LEU A 37 -2.31 -6.66 8.10
C LEU A 37 -1.75 -7.59 7.03
N CYS A 38 -1.11 -8.70 7.41
CA CYS A 38 -0.67 -9.73 6.47
C CYS A 38 -1.82 -10.52 5.86
N THR A 39 -2.82 -10.90 6.66
CA THR A 39 -4.06 -11.47 6.13
C THR A 39 -4.69 -10.50 5.12
N LEU A 40 -4.77 -9.22 5.48
CA LEU A 40 -5.28 -8.17 4.62
C LEU A 40 -4.47 -8.02 3.32
N ARG A 41 -3.13 -8.00 3.40
CA ARG A 41 -2.20 -7.99 2.25
C ARG A 41 -2.46 -9.14 1.30
N ASN A 42 -2.60 -10.36 1.84
CA ASN A 42 -2.84 -11.55 1.05
C ASN A 42 -4.21 -11.50 0.37
N TYR A 43 -5.23 -10.96 1.05
CA TYR A 43 -6.56 -10.76 0.48
C TYR A 43 -6.59 -9.67 -0.61
N LEU A 44 -5.75 -8.64 -0.46
CA LEU A 44 -5.50 -7.56 -1.42
C LEU A 44 -4.39 -7.90 -2.44
N ASN A 45 -4.07 -9.17 -2.66
CA ASN A 45 -3.10 -9.53 -3.70
C ASN A 45 -3.52 -9.01 -5.10
N PHE A 46 -2.57 -8.94 -6.02
CA PHE A 46 -2.81 -8.39 -7.35
C PHE A 46 -3.95 -9.09 -8.10
N THR A 47 -4.00 -10.42 -8.04
CA THR A 47 -5.02 -11.24 -8.71
C THR A 47 -6.42 -10.90 -8.19
N ASN A 48 -6.59 -10.87 -6.87
CA ASN A 48 -7.87 -10.57 -6.24
C ASN A 48 -8.34 -9.14 -6.58
N ARG A 49 -7.45 -8.13 -6.46
CA ARG A 49 -7.78 -6.76 -6.85
C ARG A 49 -8.19 -6.68 -8.32
N ARG A 50 -7.49 -7.36 -9.21
CA ARG A 50 -7.82 -7.35 -10.64
C ARG A 50 -9.16 -8.02 -10.93
N THR A 51 -9.38 -9.22 -10.40
CA THR A 51 -10.62 -9.98 -10.62
C THR A 51 -11.82 -9.26 -10.01
N PHE A 52 -11.77 -9.00 -8.71
CA PHE A 52 -12.94 -8.51 -7.98
C PHE A 52 -13.16 -7.01 -8.15
N MET A 53 -12.15 -6.20 -8.47
CA MET A 53 -12.31 -4.73 -8.57
C MET A 53 -12.20 -4.19 -9.99
N SER A 54 -11.96 -5.05 -10.98
CA SER A 54 -11.92 -4.67 -12.39
C SER A 54 -12.72 -5.60 -13.28
N TYR A 55 -12.41 -6.89 -13.33
CA TYR A 55 -13.05 -7.81 -14.31
C TYR A 55 -14.53 -8.04 -14.03
N ASN A 56 -14.92 -8.07 -12.77
CA ASN A 56 -16.30 -8.21 -12.36
C ASN A 56 -17.13 -6.93 -12.53
N PHE A 57 -16.53 -5.83 -12.98
CA PHE A 57 -17.20 -4.55 -13.19
C PHE A 57 -17.34 -4.26 -14.69
N PRO A 58 -18.37 -3.49 -15.10
CA PRO A 58 -18.48 -3.02 -16.48
C PRO A 58 -17.24 -2.24 -16.92
N LEU A 59 -16.97 -2.24 -18.23
CA LEU A 59 -15.86 -1.48 -18.79
C LEU A 59 -16.01 0.01 -18.44
N ASN A 60 -14.94 0.61 -17.94
CA ASN A 60 -14.89 2.01 -17.49
C ASN A 60 -15.87 2.37 -16.36
N TYR A 61 -16.39 1.38 -15.64
CA TYR A 61 -17.17 1.64 -14.44
C TYR A 61 -16.36 2.42 -13.39
N THR A 62 -17.01 3.42 -12.79
CA THR A 62 -16.45 4.26 -11.74
C THR A 62 -17.47 4.47 -10.64
N ILE A 63 -16.99 4.61 -9.41
CA ILE A 63 -17.81 5.01 -8.27
C ILE A 63 -17.50 6.44 -7.86
N ARG A 64 -18.51 7.12 -7.29
CA ARG A 64 -18.35 8.46 -6.76
C ARG A 64 -17.80 8.39 -5.33
N VAL A 65 -16.68 9.06 -5.13
CA VAL A 65 -16.00 9.21 -3.83
C VAL A 65 -15.71 10.69 -3.58
N HIS A 66 -15.56 11.07 -2.32
CA HIS A 66 -15.01 12.35 -1.91
C HIS A 66 -13.53 12.41 -2.28
N TYR A 67 -13.02 13.62 -2.49
CA TYR A 67 -11.62 13.82 -2.87
C TYR A 67 -10.65 13.25 -1.82
N GLU A 68 -10.98 13.43 -0.55
CA GLU A 68 -10.23 12.97 0.62
C GLU A 68 -10.13 11.43 0.71
N GLU A 69 -11.08 10.70 0.11
CA GLU A 69 -11.06 9.23 0.06
C GLU A 69 -10.04 8.68 -0.97
N ILE A 70 -9.47 9.55 -1.80
CA ILE A 70 -8.42 9.18 -2.76
C ILE A 70 -7.06 9.33 -2.06
N PHE A 71 -6.78 8.40 -1.14
CA PHE A 71 -5.57 8.44 -0.31
C PHE A 71 -4.37 7.80 -1.00
N ARG A 72 -3.40 8.62 -1.43
CA ARG A 72 -2.19 8.22 -2.17
C ARG A 72 -0.92 8.60 -1.40
N PHE A 73 0.23 8.14 -1.91
CA PHE A 73 1.54 8.54 -1.38
C PHE A 73 1.74 10.06 -1.29
N ASN A 74 1.25 10.83 -2.28
CA ASN A 74 1.35 12.28 -2.22
C ASN A 74 0.64 12.86 -0.99
N ASN A 75 -0.49 12.28 -0.58
CA ASN A 75 -1.21 12.72 0.61
C ASN A 75 -0.38 12.44 1.87
N ILE A 76 0.24 11.26 1.97
CA ILE A 76 1.14 10.89 3.08
C ILE A 76 2.32 11.87 3.15
N SER A 77 3.03 12.07 2.03
CA SER A 77 4.18 12.98 1.98
C SER A 77 3.80 14.42 2.31
N GLN A 78 2.67 14.92 1.80
CA GLN A 78 2.18 16.26 2.12
C GLN A 78 1.82 16.42 3.60
N LEU A 79 1.20 15.41 4.22
CA LEU A 79 0.87 15.47 5.64
C LEU A 79 2.13 15.47 6.51
N ARG A 80 3.10 14.59 6.20
CA ARG A 80 4.41 14.57 6.87
C ARG A 80 5.17 15.89 6.75
N SER A 81 5.05 16.59 5.62
CA SER A 81 5.75 17.87 5.42
C SER A 81 5.00 19.07 6.01
N SER A 82 3.67 19.01 6.11
CA SER A 82 2.84 20.15 6.52
C SER A 82 2.55 20.18 8.01
N VAL A 83 2.72 19.05 8.71
CA VAL A 83 2.48 18.91 10.14
C VAL A 83 3.79 18.49 10.81
N PRO A 84 4.48 19.40 11.52
CA PRO A 84 5.67 19.06 12.30
C PRO A 84 5.38 17.95 13.31
N ASP A 85 6.32 17.02 13.47
CA ASP A 85 6.25 15.90 14.42
C ASP A 85 4.96 15.07 14.34
N LEU A 86 4.40 14.91 13.14
CA LEU A 86 3.21 14.11 12.88
C LEU A 86 3.45 12.64 13.28
N PRO A 87 2.70 12.10 14.28
CA PRO A 87 2.80 10.69 14.64
C PRO A 87 2.38 9.79 13.47
N GLU A 88 3.13 8.72 13.23
CA GLU A 88 2.81 7.77 12.15
C GLU A 88 1.51 7.02 12.43
N GLU A 89 1.18 6.80 13.70
CA GLU A 89 -0.07 6.20 14.17
C GLU A 89 -1.28 6.98 13.64
N ASN A 90 -1.19 8.32 13.59
CA ASN A 90 -2.27 9.15 13.07
C ASN A 90 -2.47 8.96 11.56
N LEU A 91 -1.39 8.73 10.79
CA LEU A 91 -1.49 8.43 9.36
C LEU A 91 -2.02 7.00 9.11
N GLN A 92 -1.62 6.06 9.95
CA GLN A 92 -2.11 4.68 9.93
C GLN A 92 -3.61 4.61 10.23
N GLU A 93 -4.07 5.35 11.22
CA GLU A 93 -5.47 5.46 11.58
C GLU A 93 -6.27 6.17 10.48
N LEU A 94 -5.76 7.28 9.95
CA LEU A 94 -6.39 7.97 8.81
C LEU A 94 -6.54 7.04 7.60
N TRP A 95 -5.51 6.25 7.29
CA TRP A 95 -5.57 5.26 6.22
C TRP A 95 -6.68 4.24 6.46
N LEU A 96 -6.81 3.74 7.68
CA LEU A 96 -7.82 2.77 8.05
C LEU A 96 -9.24 3.34 7.90
N GLU A 97 -9.48 4.55 8.43
CA GLU A 97 -10.75 5.26 8.34
C GLU A 97 -11.14 5.54 6.88
N VAL A 98 -10.19 6.04 6.06
CA VAL A 98 -10.43 6.28 4.63
C VAL A 98 -10.91 5.02 3.93
N TYR A 99 -10.19 3.90 4.10
CA TYR A 99 -10.50 2.69 3.34
C TYR A 99 -11.73 1.95 3.87
N MET A 100 -12.07 2.11 5.16
CA MET A 100 -13.37 1.69 5.68
C MET A 100 -14.53 2.43 4.98
N GLU A 101 -14.45 3.76 4.84
CA GLU A 101 -15.48 4.53 4.13
C GLU A 101 -15.54 4.18 2.63
N VAL A 102 -14.38 4.00 1.98
CA VAL A 102 -14.31 3.53 0.59
C VAL A 102 -15.01 2.18 0.43
N LEU A 103 -14.76 1.21 1.31
CA LEU A 103 -15.36 -0.12 1.23
C LEU A 103 -16.87 -0.07 1.42
N LYS A 104 -17.38 0.77 2.34
CA LYS A 104 -18.82 1.02 2.49
C LYS A 104 -19.44 1.55 1.20
N LYS A 105 -18.78 2.51 0.54
CA LYS A 105 -19.26 3.06 -0.74
C LYS A 105 -19.22 2.05 -1.89
N VAL A 106 -18.18 1.21 -1.96
CA VAL A 106 -18.12 0.11 -2.92
C VAL A 106 -19.26 -0.87 -2.66
N LEU A 107 -19.45 -1.33 -1.42
CA LEU A 107 -20.53 -2.25 -1.05
C LEU A 107 -21.91 -1.69 -1.38
N LYS A 108 -22.13 -0.37 -1.17
CA LYS A 108 -23.40 0.29 -1.48
C LYS A 108 -23.80 0.19 -2.95
N VAL A 109 -22.83 0.12 -3.87
CA VAL A 109 -23.11 -0.02 -5.32
C VAL A 109 -23.11 -1.47 -5.79
N LEU A 110 -22.77 -2.43 -4.92
CA LEU A 110 -22.74 -3.85 -5.23
C LEU A 110 -24.00 -4.54 -4.71
N PRO A 111 -24.90 -5.04 -5.57
CA PRO A 111 -25.97 -5.93 -5.13
C PRO A 111 -25.41 -7.18 -4.45
N GLN A 112 -26.16 -7.78 -3.54
CA GLN A 112 -25.72 -8.97 -2.79
C GLN A 112 -25.30 -10.15 -3.68
N LYS A 113 -25.93 -10.29 -4.87
CA LYS A 113 -25.61 -11.32 -5.87
C LYS A 113 -24.40 -10.97 -6.76
N HIS A 114 -23.86 -9.76 -6.67
CA HIS A 114 -22.70 -9.36 -7.46
C HIS A 114 -21.47 -10.20 -7.07
N PRO A 115 -20.68 -10.69 -8.04
CA PRO A 115 -19.56 -11.60 -7.76
C PRO A 115 -18.48 -10.98 -6.85
N SER A 116 -18.35 -9.66 -6.83
CA SER A 116 -17.43 -8.94 -5.93
C SER A 116 -18.02 -8.59 -4.56
N HIS A 117 -19.31 -8.81 -4.31
CA HIS A 117 -19.94 -8.40 -3.05
C HIS A 117 -19.34 -9.15 -1.86
N LYS A 118 -19.28 -10.49 -1.92
CA LYS A 118 -18.71 -11.32 -0.85
C LYS A 118 -17.24 -10.98 -0.58
N TYR A 119 -16.45 -10.78 -1.65
CA TYR A 119 -15.06 -10.35 -1.53
C TYR A 119 -14.94 -9.01 -0.80
N THR A 120 -15.70 -8.01 -1.24
CA THR A 120 -15.65 -6.66 -0.66
C THR A 120 -16.13 -6.65 0.78
N PHE A 121 -17.16 -7.44 1.11
CA PHE A 121 -17.70 -7.56 2.46
C PHE A 121 -16.68 -8.21 3.41
N HIS A 122 -16.01 -9.28 2.96
CA HIS A 122 -14.96 -9.89 3.77
C HIS A 122 -13.75 -8.97 3.94
N LEU A 123 -13.38 -8.23 2.90
CA LEU A 123 -12.33 -7.22 2.98
C LEU A 123 -12.67 -6.14 4.02
N GLU A 124 -13.90 -5.66 4.05
CA GLU A 124 -14.38 -4.71 5.07
C GLU A 124 -14.29 -5.30 6.49
N LYS A 125 -14.63 -6.58 6.68
CA LYS A 125 -14.43 -7.27 7.95
C LYS A 125 -12.95 -7.32 8.37
N LEU A 126 -12.04 -7.64 7.46
CA LEU A 126 -10.60 -7.65 7.76
C LEU A 126 -10.09 -6.27 8.21
N PHE A 127 -10.63 -5.19 7.63
CA PHE A 127 -10.33 -3.83 8.09
C PHE A 127 -10.86 -3.57 9.51
N ARG A 128 -12.06 -4.06 9.84
CA ARG A 128 -12.59 -3.98 11.23
C ARG A 128 -11.73 -4.74 12.21
N ASP A 129 -11.25 -5.92 11.84
CA ASP A 129 -10.36 -6.71 12.68
C ASP A 129 -9.05 -5.95 12.95
N VAL A 130 -8.47 -5.32 11.92
CA VAL A 130 -7.31 -4.42 12.08
C VAL A 130 -7.65 -3.26 13.01
N GLN A 131 -8.80 -2.60 12.84
CA GLN A 131 -9.24 -1.49 13.70
C GLN A 131 -9.31 -1.87 15.18
N GLN A 132 -9.91 -3.02 15.48
CA GLN A 132 -10.05 -3.51 16.85
C GLN A 132 -8.71 -3.82 17.50
N ILE A 133 -7.76 -4.38 16.75
CA ILE A 133 -6.42 -4.72 17.24
C ILE A 133 -5.55 -3.47 17.42
N SER A 134 -5.72 -2.48 16.54
CA SER A 134 -4.87 -1.29 16.54
C SER A 134 -5.12 -0.37 17.73
N SER A 135 -6.33 -0.44 18.32
CA SER A 135 -6.76 0.35 19.49
C SER A 135 -6.16 1.77 19.52
N PHE A 136 -6.28 2.49 18.39
CA PHE A 136 -5.81 3.85 18.27
C PHE A 136 -6.65 4.74 19.21
N GLN A 137 -6.16 4.97 20.43
CA GLN A 137 -6.76 5.90 21.40
C GLN A 137 -6.20 7.32 21.24
N MET A 138 -5.65 7.64 20.07
CA MET A 138 -4.98 8.91 19.83
C MET A 138 -6.01 10.00 19.53
N GLU A 139 -5.86 11.14 20.20
CA GLU A 139 -6.55 12.35 19.80
C GLU A 139 -6.00 12.77 18.43
N HIS A 140 -6.87 12.76 17.42
CA HIS A 140 -6.48 13.19 16.08
C HIS A 140 -6.05 14.66 16.09
N LEU A 141 -4.94 14.97 15.43
CA LEU A 141 -4.56 16.35 15.17
C LEU A 141 -5.66 17.05 14.33
N ALA A 142 -5.85 18.35 14.55
CA ALA A 142 -6.91 19.14 13.91
C ALA A 142 -6.92 19.00 12.37
N GLN A 143 -5.75 18.87 11.73
CA GLN A 143 -5.66 18.68 10.28
C GLN A 143 -6.25 17.33 9.84
N ILE A 144 -6.05 16.28 10.62
CA ILE A 144 -6.60 14.94 10.34
C ILE A 144 -8.09 14.90 10.64
N GLN A 145 -8.52 15.51 11.76
CA GLN A 145 -9.94 15.68 12.07
C GLN A 145 -10.68 16.39 10.93
N LYS A 146 -10.08 17.43 10.34
CA LYS A 146 -10.66 18.13 9.19
C LYS A 146 -10.80 17.23 7.96
N ILE A 147 -9.81 16.38 7.66
CA ILE A 147 -9.91 15.42 6.56
C ILE A 147 -11.04 14.42 6.82
N LEU A 148 -11.13 13.88 8.02
CA LEU A 148 -12.19 12.96 8.44
C LEU A 148 -13.58 13.62 8.37
N ALA A 149 -13.69 14.87 8.81
CA ALA A 149 -14.93 15.65 8.74
C ALA A 149 -15.38 15.87 7.29
N ASN A 150 -14.47 16.30 6.41
CA ASN A 150 -14.76 16.48 4.99
C ASN A 150 -15.22 15.19 4.32
N MET A 151 -14.64 14.04 4.68
CA MET A 151 -15.08 12.73 4.18
C MET A 151 -16.50 12.38 4.61
N LYS A 152 -16.95 12.86 5.78
CA LYS A 152 -18.28 12.59 6.33
C LYS A 152 -19.31 13.64 5.94
N ASP A 153 -18.89 14.80 5.45
CA ASP A 153 -19.78 15.88 5.03
C ASP A 153 -20.51 15.53 3.72
N PRO A 154 -21.84 15.33 3.74
CA PRO A 154 -22.62 15.03 2.54
C PRO A 154 -22.71 16.21 1.57
N ASN A 155 -22.42 17.44 2.02
CA ASN A 155 -22.49 18.66 1.23
C ASN A 155 -21.17 19.02 0.55
N THR A 156 -20.12 18.19 0.72
CA THR A 156 -18.84 18.38 0.05
C THR A 156 -19.04 18.46 -1.46
N LYS A 157 -18.64 19.58 -2.06
CA LYS A 157 -18.76 19.80 -3.52
C LYS A 157 -17.72 19.03 -4.33
N MET A 158 -16.67 18.52 -3.68
CA MET A 158 -15.53 17.88 -4.34
C MET A 158 -15.68 16.36 -4.47
N TRP A 159 -16.59 15.95 -5.35
CA TRP A 159 -16.70 14.54 -5.74
C TRP A 159 -15.75 14.19 -6.88
N LYS A 160 -15.28 12.94 -6.89
CA LYS A 160 -14.47 12.37 -7.96
C LYS A 160 -15.02 11.00 -8.35
N SER A 161 -14.94 10.70 -9.63
CA SER A 161 -15.29 9.39 -10.18
C SER A 161 -14.03 8.55 -10.33
N VAL A 162 -13.96 7.40 -9.66
CA VAL A 162 -12.75 6.58 -9.59
C VAL A 162 -13.09 5.11 -9.83
N LYS A 163 -12.21 4.39 -10.54
CA LYS A 163 -12.33 2.94 -10.73
C LYS A 163 -12.12 2.21 -9.38
N PRO A 164 -12.97 1.23 -9.00
CA PRO A 164 -12.79 0.47 -7.75
C PRO A 164 -11.39 -0.14 -7.61
N LYS A 165 -10.84 -0.68 -8.70
CA LYS A 165 -9.45 -1.20 -8.72
C LYS A 165 -8.42 -0.16 -8.30
N ALA A 166 -8.56 1.09 -8.75
CA ALA A 166 -7.60 2.15 -8.44
C ALA A 166 -7.61 2.50 -6.94
N LEU A 167 -8.79 2.45 -6.30
CA LEU A 167 -8.90 2.64 -4.86
C LEU A 167 -8.20 1.51 -4.09
N MET A 168 -8.42 0.26 -4.49
CA MET A 168 -7.75 -0.88 -3.84
C MET A 168 -6.24 -0.96 -4.16
N ASP A 169 -5.81 -0.47 -5.32
CA ASP A 169 -4.39 -0.35 -5.65
C ASP A 169 -3.70 0.69 -4.76
N ASN A 170 -4.35 1.84 -4.52
CA ASN A 170 -3.85 2.82 -3.57
C ASN A 170 -3.81 2.25 -2.16
N CYS A 171 -4.87 1.56 -1.73
CA CYS A 171 -4.98 0.90 -0.43
C CYS A 171 -3.78 0.00 -0.15
N TYR A 172 -3.53 -0.96 -1.05
CA TYR A 172 -2.41 -1.89 -0.94
C TYR A 172 -1.07 -1.16 -0.84
N ARG A 173 -0.86 -0.17 -1.73
CA ARG A 173 0.40 0.58 -1.81
C ARG A 173 0.66 1.42 -0.56
N THR A 174 -0.33 2.17 -0.09
CA THR A 174 -0.17 3.03 1.09
C THR A 174 -0.05 2.21 2.36
N MET A 175 -0.69 1.03 2.45
CA MET A 175 -0.50 0.10 3.56
C MET A 175 0.97 -0.34 3.69
N HIS A 176 1.60 -0.71 2.59
CA HIS A 176 3.03 -1.05 2.60
C HIS A 176 3.94 0.12 3.00
N CYS A 177 3.53 1.35 2.71
CA CYS A 177 4.27 2.56 3.09
C CYS A 177 4.07 2.93 4.58
N LEU A 178 2.88 2.71 5.13
CA LEU A 178 2.56 3.08 6.52
C LEU A 178 2.92 2.01 7.55
N PHE A 179 3.03 0.75 7.14
CA PHE A 179 3.38 -0.37 8.01
C PHE A 179 4.62 -1.13 7.52
N PRO A 180 5.76 -0.45 7.31
CA PRO A 180 6.95 -1.08 6.73
C PRO A 180 7.48 -2.24 7.59
N HIS A 181 7.36 -2.13 8.92
CA HIS A 181 7.80 -3.18 9.86
C HIS A 181 6.96 -4.47 9.78
N CYS A 182 5.70 -4.39 9.32
CA CYS A 182 4.86 -5.57 9.13
C CYS A 182 5.16 -6.33 7.84
N PHE A 183 5.86 -5.70 6.90
CA PHE A 183 6.14 -6.25 5.58
C PHE A 183 7.65 -6.22 5.29
N PRO A 184 8.47 -6.95 6.08
CA PRO A 184 9.91 -7.01 5.85
C PRO A 184 10.19 -7.59 4.46
N THR A 185 10.95 -6.86 3.66
CA THR A 185 11.41 -7.36 2.36
C THR A 185 12.81 -7.92 2.54
N GLU A 186 12.98 -9.23 2.36
CA GLU A 186 14.28 -9.91 2.51
C GLU A 186 15.34 -9.38 1.52
N ASN A 187 14.94 -8.72 0.43
CA ASN A 187 15.84 -8.28 -0.64
C ASN A 187 15.51 -6.88 -1.17
N LYS A 188 15.73 -5.82 -0.37
CA LYS A 188 15.66 -4.39 -0.80
C LYS A 188 14.47 -4.06 -1.72
N GLN A 189 13.33 -4.74 -1.53
CA GLN A 189 12.25 -4.67 -2.47
C GLN A 189 11.45 -3.41 -2.17
N ALA A 190 11.87 -2.33 -2.84
CA ALA A 190 11.25 -1.01 -2.88
C ALA A 190 10.53 -0.66 -1.58
N ASP A 191 11.20 0.07 -0.68
CA ASP A 191 10.48 0.88 0.28
C ASP A 191 9.45 1.71 -0.52
N TYR A 192 8.18 1.31 -0.37
CA TYR A 192 7.07 1.79 -1.19
C TYR A 192 6.88 3.29 -1.01
N CYS A 193 7.29 3.84 0.14
CA CYS A 193 7.37 5.28 0.33
C CYS A 193 8.55 5.87 -0.49
N SER A 194 9.79 5.36 -0.34
CA SER A 194 10.97 5.98 -0.96
C SER A 194 11.04 5.85 -2.48
N PHE A 195 10.53 4.76 -3.07
CA PHE A 195 10.47 4.63 -4.54
C PHE A 195 9.61 5.76 -5.16
N HIS A 196 8.60 6.24 -4.44
CA HIS A 196 7.81 7.39 -4.85
C HIS A 196 8.47 8.73 -4.55
N TYR A 197 9.19 8.87 -3.44
CA TYR A 197 10.03 10.05 -3.16
C TYR A 197 11.08 10.26 -4.28
N TRP A 198 11.77 9.20 -4.72
CA TRP A 198 12.75 9.27 -5.81
C TRP A 198 12.11 9.68 -7.15
N LYS A 199 10.93 9.15 -7.46
CA LYS A 199 10.22 9.48 -8.71
C LYS A 199 9.67 10.92 -8.72
N MET A 200 9.40 11.50 -7.55
CA MET A 200 9.01 12.91 -7.41
C MET A 200 10.22 13.85 -7.43
N SER A 201 11.33 13.50 -6.77
CA SER A 201 12.57 14.30 -6.80
C SER A 201 13.23 14.32 -8.18
N SER A 202 13.08 13.24 -8.96
CA SER A 202 13.55 13.13 -10.35
C SER A 202 12.70 13.94 -11.36
N LYS A 203 11.52 14.43 -10.96
CA LYS A 203 10.64 15.27 -11.81
C LYS A 203 10.82 16.78 -11.59
N ARG A 204 11.84 17.22 -10.84
CA ARG A 204 12.19 18.66 -10.81
C ARG A 204 12.62 19.09 -12.23
N PRO A 205 12.06 20.18 -12.78
CA PRO A 205 12.44 20.62 -14.12
C PRO A 205 13.90 21.05 -14.15
N LYS A 206 14.60 20.68 -15.23
CA LYS A 206 15.86 21.29 -15.63
C LYS A 206 15.57 22.76 -15.95
N ASN A 207 15.80 23.63 -15.00
CA ASN A 207 16.07 25.04 -15.23
C ASN A 207 16.88 25.55 -14.04
N LEU A 208 18.15 25.17 -14.04
CA LEU A 208 19.21 25.92 -13.38
C LEU A 208 20.42 25.88 -14.33
N GLU A 209 20.33 26.67 -15.38
CA GLU A 209 21.51 27.20 -16.07
C GLU A 209 21.34 28.72 -16.09
N GLY A 210 22.30 29.41 -15.48
CA GLY A 210 22.36 30.86 -15.52
C GLY A 210 23.00 31.49 -14.29
N SER A 211 24.34 31.40 -14.23
CA SER A 211 25.24 32.40 -13.61
C SER A 211 25.21 32.52 -12.07
N THR A 212 26.31 32.54 -11.33
CA THR A 212 27.69 32.91 -11.68
C THR A 212 28.63 32.43 -10.58
N SER A 213 29.84 32.05 -11.00
CA SER A 213 31.00 31.72 -10.19
C SER A 213 31.35 32.78 -9.14
N ALA A 214 31.82 32.34 -7.96
CA ALA A 214 33.00 32.83 -7.23
C ALA A 214 32.93 32.32 -5.77
N VAL A 215 33.97 31.96 -5.03
CA VAL A 215 35.43 31.86 -5.20
C VAL A 215 35.93 31.18 -3.91
N MET A 216 36.91 30.30 -4.06
CA MET A 216 37.95 29.89 -3.09
C MET A 216 37.60 29.22 -1.74
N GLU A 217 37.82 27.92 -1.77
CA GLU A 217 38.66 27.15 -0.84
C GLU A 217 39.83 27.90 -0.19
N ASN A 218 39.93 27.82 1.15
CA ASN A 218 41.22 27.77 1.84
C ASN A 218 41.09 27.26 3.28
N ASP A 219 41.55 26.03 3.52
CA ASP A 219 42.00 25.55 4.82
C ASP A 219 43.43 26.04 5.06
N ARG A 220 43.67 26.79 6.16
CA ARG A 220 45.00 26.80 6.81
C ARG A 220 44.96 27.29 8.26
N GLN A 221 45.31 26.36 9.16
CA GLN A 221 45.61 26.59 10.57
C GLN A 221 46.88 27.46 10.78
N PRO A 222 47.04 28.17 11.91
CA PRO A 222 48.12 29.14 12.12
C PRO A 222 49.35 28.51 12.78
N PRO A 223 50.56 29.07 12.54
CA PRO A 223 51.68 28.89 13.45
C PRO A 223 51.96 30.17 14.25
N THR A 224 52.08 29.96 15.56
CA THR A 224 52.64 30.85 16.56
C THR A 224 54.12 31.13 16.30
N ARG A 225 54.57 32.36 16.54
CA ARG A 225 55.99 32.61 16.87
C ARG A 225 56.16 33.78 17.84
N HIS A 226 56.53 33.43 19.06
CA HIS A 226 57.13 34.31 20.05
C HIS A 226 58.56 34.71 19.64
N GLY A 227 58.94 35.95 19.98
CA GLY A 227 60.18 36.21 20.70
C GLY A 227 61.32 36.93 19.99
N ARG A 228 61.66 38.10 20.56
CA ARG A 228 63.00 38.77 20.68
C ARG A 228 63.64 39.25 19.38
N LYS A 229 64.22 40.45 19.29
CA LYS A 229 64.74 41.43 20.25
C LYS A 229 64.69 42.80 19.59
#